data_AF-A0AA87YW26-F1
#
_entry.id   AF-A0AA87YW26-F1
#
_cell.length_a   1.000
_cell.length_b   1.000
_cell.length_c   1.000
_cell.angle_alpha   90.00
_cell.angle_beta   90.00
_cell.angle_gamma   90.00
#
_symmetry.space_group_name_H-M   'P 1'
#
loop_
_entity.id
_entity.type
_entity.pdbx_description
1 polymer ?
#
loop_
_entity_poly.entity_id
_entity_poly.type
_entity_poly.pdbx_seq_one_letter_code
_entity_poly.pdbx_strand_id
1 'polypeptide(L)' 'MFKAAMMCVEDVSSKRPTMREVVHMLVDPPGNTGQT' A
#
# COMPACT_ATOMS: atom_id res chain seq x y z
N MET A 1 -6.25 2.15 1.78
CA MET A 1 -6.41 1.90 0.32
C MET A 1 -6.01 3.10 -0.54
N PHE A 2 -6.58 4.31 -0.34
CA PHE A 2 -6.24 5.49 -1.17
C PHE A 2 -4.73 5.80 -1.22
N LYS A 3 -4.02 5.70 -0.09
CA LYS A 3 -2.56 5.87 -0.04
C LYS A 3 -1.80 4.88 -0.94
N ALA A 4 -2.22 3.62 -0.99
CA ALA A 4 -1.59 2.62 -1.86
C ALA A 4 -1.80 2.96 -3.35
N ALA A 5 -3.02 3.39 -3.71
CA ALA A 5 -3.32 3.83 -5.07
C ALA A 5 -2.48 5.05 -5.48
N MET A 6 -2.32 6.03 -4.59
CA MET A 6 -1.48 7.21 -4.83
C MET A 6 0.00 6.83 -5.02
N MET A 7 0.55 5.91 -4.22
CA MET A 7 1.95 5.47 -4.40
C MET A 7 2.19 4.73 -5.73
N CYS A 8 1.21 3.98 -6.24
CA CYS A 8 1.33 3.28 -7.52
C CYS A 8 1.45 4.20 -8.74
N VAL A 9 0.99 5.46 -8.63
CA VAL A 9 0.98 6.44 -9.74
C VAL A 9 2.03 7.55 -9.57
N GLU A 10 2.99 7.38 -8.66
CA GLU A 10 4.10 8.33 -8.48
C GLU A 10 4.91 8.53 -9.77
N ASP A 11 5.33 9.77 -10.06
CA ASP A 11 6.16 10.07 -11.24
C ASP A 11 7.51 9.36 -11.21
N VAL A 12 8.11 9.26 -10.03
CA VAL A 12 9.41 8.61 -9.83
C VAL A 12 9.21 7.12 -9.70
N SER A 13 9.75 6.34 -10.64
CA SER A 13 9.56 4.88 -10.71
C SER A 13 10.01 4.16 -9.44
N SER A 14 11.10 4.60 -8.79
CA SER A 14 11.61 4.01 -7.55
C SER A 14 10.75 4.31 -6.31
N LYS A 15 9.78 5.24 -6.41
CA LYS A 15 8.79 5.49 -5.35
C LYS A 15 7.54 4.63 -5.48
N ARG A 16 7.32 4.00 -6.64
CA ARG A 16 6.22 3.07 -6.84
C ARG A 16 6.53 1.78 -6.09
N PRO A 17 5.57 1.23 -5.33
CA PRO A 17 5.77 -0.03 -4.65
C PRO A 17 5.86 -1.18 -5.64
N THR A 18 6.52 -2.24 -5.23
CA THR A 18 6.40 -3.55 -5.87
C THR A 18 5.00 -4.13 -5.66
N MET A 19 4.55 -5.03 -6.55
CA MET A 19 3.27 -5.71 -6.36
C MET A 19 3.20 -6.49 -5.04
N ARG A 20 4.33 -6.99 -4.53
CA ARG A 20 4.40 -7.65 -3.21
C ARG A 20 4.04 -6.68 -2.09
N GLU A 21 4.58 -5.47 -2.11
CA GLU A 21 4.24 -4.42 -1.13
C GLU A 21 2.79 -3.97 -1.28
N VAL A 22 2.27 -3.88 -2.51
CA VAL A 22 0.85 -3.58 -2.75
C VAL A 22 -0.05 -4.63 -2.09
N VAL A 23 0.24 -5.93 -2.28
CA VAL A 23 -0.53 -7.00 -1.65
C VAL A 23 -0.47 -6.90 -0.13
N HIS A 24 0.71 -6.68 0.46
CA HIS A 24 0.84 -6.49 1.91
C HIS A 24 -0.01 -5.31 2.40
N MET A 25 0.01 -4.17 1.72
CA MET A 25 -0.81 -3.01 2.08
C MET A 25 -2.32 -3.22 1.95
N LEU A 26 -2.75 -4.14 1.09
CA LEU A 26 -4.16 -4.48 0.89
C LEU A 26 -4.64 -5.54 1.88
N VAL A 27 -3.79 -6.50 2.24
CA VAL A 27 -4.09 -7.59 3.18
C VAL A 27 -3.97 -7.13 4.63
N ASP A 28 -3.04 -6.22 4.93
CA ASP A 28 -2.75 -5.75 6.28
C ASP A 28 -2.83 -4.21 6.36
N PRO A 29 -4.03 -3.63 6.30
CA PRO A 29 -4.19 -2.19 6.42
C PRO A 29 -3.82 -1.74 7.85
N PRO A 30 -3.11 -0.61 8.04
CA PRO A 30 -2.65 -0.11 9.34
C PRO A 30 -3.75 0.37 10.32
N GLY A 31 -4.98 -0.12 10.17
CA GLY A 31 -6.08 -0.01 11.12
C GLY A 31 -6.53 -1.36 11.71
N ASN A 32 -5.86 -2.47 11.38
CA ASN A 32 -6.20 -3.79 11.90
C ASN A 32 -5.48 -4.15 13.22
N THR A 33 -4.84 -3.17 13.86
CA THR A 33 -4.31 -3.27 15.24
C THR A 33 -5.42 -3.19 16.32
N GLY A 34 -6.68 -3.50 15.99
CA GLY A 34 -7.81 -3.38 16.91
C GLY A 34 -9.13 -4.00 16.46
N GLN A 35 -9.12 -5.20 15.88
CA GLN A 35 -10.31 -6.07 15.90
C GLN A 35 -9.98 -7.40 16.58
N THR A 36 -10.01 -7.36 17.91
CA THR A 36 -10.39 -8.49 18.77
C THR A 36 -11.55 -8.02 19.64
#